data_AF-A0A7C5LC61-F1
#
_entry.id   AF-A0A7C5LC61-F1
#
_cell.length_a   1.000
_cell.length_b   1.000
_cell.length_c   1.000
_cell.angle_alpha   90.00
_cell.angle_beta   90.00
_cell.angle_gamma   90.00
#
_symmetry.space_group_name_H-M   'P 1'
#
loop_
_entity.id
_entity.type
_entity.pdbx_description
1 polymer ?
#
loop_
_entity_poly.entity_id
_entity_poly.type
_entity_poly.pdbx_seq_one_letter_code
_entity_poly.pdbx_strand_id
1 'polypeptide(L)'
;MQRRLNYRLSLDHLAESTLGAKKSGSGLDALRWFKEGNMAAIVEYCKKDVAITRDLFLFGLVNGYWLFRNKAGHLVRCPVDYGAKIPRGGR
;
A
#
# COMPACT_ATOMS: atom_id res chain seq x y z
N MET A 1 0.91 -5.48 13.99
CA MET A 1 1.71 -4.82 12.93
C MET A 1 2.40 -3.51 13.38
N GLN A 2 2.65 -3.27 14.70
CA GLN A 2 3.17 -1.97 15.18
C GLN A 2 4.62 -1.98 15.71
N ARG A 3 5.33 -3.13 15.73
CA ARG A 3 6.56 -3.27 16.54
C ARG A 3 7.91 -3.33 15.80
N ARG A 4 7.96 -3.10 14.48
CA ARG A 4 9.22 -3.24 13.70
C ARG A 4 9.71 -1.99 12.96
N LEU A 5 8.91 -0.92 12.91
CA LEU A 5 9.31 0.33 12.27
C LEU A 5 8.97 1.49 13.21
N ASN A 6 9.97 2.23 13.67
CA ASN A 6 9.80 3.42 14.53
C ASN A 6 9.23 4.63 13.76
N TYR A 7 8.62 4.41 12.60
CA TYR A 7 7.97 5.44 11.79
C TYR A 7 6.86 4.83 10.94
N ARG A 8 5.86 5.66 10.62
CA ARG A 8 4.69 5.29 9.82
C ARG A 8 5.07 5.25 8.34
N LEU A 9 4.86 4.11 7.69
CA LEU A 9 4.91 4.00 6.23
C LEU A 9 3.54 4.39 5.66
N SER A 10 3.51 5.30 4.68
CA SER A 10 2.28 5.61 3.95
C SER A 10 1.94 4.48 2.97
N LEU A 11 0.64 4.32 2.70
CA LEU A 11 0.15 3.34 1.71
C LEU A 11 0.76 3.60 0.34
N ASP A 12 0.84 4.86 -0.06
CA ASP A 12 1.37 5.31 -1.36
C ASP A 12 2.83 4.89 -1.54
N HIS A 13 3.63 5.07 -0.49
CA HIS A 13 5.05 4.73 -0.53
C HIS A 13 5.27 3.21 -0.62
N LEU A 14 4.43 2.43 0.07
CA LEU A 14 4.43 0.97 -0.05
C LEU A 14 3.95 0.53 -1.43
N ALA A 15 2.91 1.14 -1.98
CA ALA A 15 2.36 0.86 -3.29
C ALA A 15 3.40 1.11 -4.40
N GLU A 16 4.10 2.25 -4.34
CA GLU A 16 5.15 2.57 -5.30
C GLU A 16 6.34 1.61 -5.17
N SER A 17 6.81 1.39 -3.94
CA SER A 17 8.01 0.59 -3.69
C SER A 17 7.80 -0.91 -3.92
N THR A 18 6.58 -1.42 -3.66
CA THR A 18 6.27 -2.86 -3.74
C THR A 18 5.59 -3.25 -5.04
N LEU A 19 4.63 -2.44 -5.51
CA LEU A 19 3.81 -2.75 -6.68
C LEU A 19 4.18 -1.93 -7.92
N GLY A 20 5.05 -0.92 -7.79
CA GLY A 20 5.33 0.04 -8.88
C GLY A 20 4.14 0.95 -9.19
N ALA A 21 3.10 0.94 -8.35
CA ALA A 21 1.87 1.68 -8.57
C ALA A 21 1.98 3.08 -7.97
N LYS A 22 1.83 4.12 -8.80
CA LYS A 22 1.71 5.50 -8.30
C LYS A 22 0.26 5.80 -7.94
N LYS A 23 0.04 6.26 -6.71
CA LYS A 23 -1.25 6.83 -6.33
C LYS A 23 -1.38 8.22 -6.94
N SER A 24 -2.56 8.52 -7.47
CA SER A 24 -2.88 9.76 -8.19
C SER A 24 -3.66 10.75 -7.31
N GLY A 25 -3.58 10.63 -5.99
CA GLY A 25 -4.31 11.51 -5.08
C GLY A 25 -3.87 11.35 -3.63
N SER A 26 -4.00 12.41 -2.86
CA SER A 26 -3.67 12.51 -1.44
C SER A 26 -4.94 12.64 -0.58
N GLY A 27 -4.81 12.45 0.73
CA GLY A 27 -5.93 12.75 1.65
C GLY A 27 -6.39 14.21 1.61
N LEU A 28 -5.51 15.13 1.19
CA LEU A 28 -5.85 16.55 1.00
C LEU A 28 -6.77 16.75 -0.22
N ASP A 29 -6.60 15.94 -1.27
CA ASP A 29 -7.49 16.00 -2.45
C ASP A 29 -8.91 15.55 -2.09
N ALA A 30 -9.05 14.53 -1.25
CA ALA A 30 -10.35 14.08 -0.76
C ALA A 30 -11.10 15.17 0.01
N LEU A 31 -10.39 15.94 0.86
CA LEU A 31 -10.97 17.08 1.58
C LEU A 31 -11.40 18.20 0.64
N ARG A 32 -10.62 18.48 -0.41
CA ARG A 32 -10.97 19.48 -1.43
C ARG A 32 -12.24 19.05 -2.18
N TRP A 33 -12.28 17.83 -2.70
CA TRP A 33 -13.45 17.32 -3.42
C TRP A 33 -14.71 17.28 -2.55
N PHE A 34 -14.56 17.00 -1.26
CA PHE A 34 -15.68 17.05 -0.33
C PHE A 34 -16.26 18.47 -0.21
N LYS A 35 -15.40 19.48 -0.07
CA LYS A 35 -15.82 20.89 -0.05
C LYS A 35 -16.46 21.33 -1.38
N GLU A 36 -16.00 20.76 -2.49
CA GLU A 36 -16.53 21.01 -3.84
C GLU A 36 -17.80 20.18 -4.15
N GLY A 37 -18.23 19.28 -3.26
CA GLY A 37 -19.36 18.37 -3.50
C GLY A 37 -19.07 17.27 -4.54
N ASN A 38 -17.82 17.08 -4.95
CA ASN A 38 -17.40 16.08 -5.93
C ASN A 38 -17.26 14.70 -5.28
N MET A 39 -18.40 14.10 -4.91
CA MET A 39 -18.44 12.79 -4.27
C MET A 39 -17.92 11.67 -5.18
N ALA A 40 -18.07 11.81 -6.50
CA ALA A 40 -17.57 10.82 -7.45
C ALA A 40 -16.04 10.65 -7.36
N ALA A 41 -15.29 11.75 -7.30
CA ALA A 41 -13.84 11.70 -7.14
C ALA A 41 -13.41 11.06 -5.81
N ILE A 42 -14.15 11.31 -4.72
CA ILE A 42 -13.91 10.69 -3.42
C ILE A 42 -14.12 9.18 -3.47
N VAL A 43 -15.21 8.73 -4.10
CA VAL A 43 -15.52 7.29 -4.24
C VAL A 43 -14.43 6.59 -5.05
N GLU A 44 -14.00 7.16 -6.17
CA GLU A 44 -12.94 6.59 -6.99
C GLU A 44 -11.60 6.55 -6.26
N TYR A 45 -11.28 7.59 -5.50
CA TYR A 45 -10.11 7.60 -4.61
C TYR A 45 -10.16 6.48 -3.57
N CYS A 46 -11.29 6.32 -2.87
CA CYS A 46 -11.46 5.27 -1.86
C CYS A 46 -11.37 3.86 -2.47
N LYS A 47 -11.97 3.63 -3.64
CA LYS A 47 -11.86 2.33 -4.34
C LYS A 47 -10.42 1.99 -4.70
N LYS A 48 -9.65 2.98 -5.14
CA LYS A 48 -8.23 2.80 -5.47
C LYS A 48 -7.42 2.39 -4.24
N ASP A 49 -7.71 2.96 -3.07
CA ASP A 49 -7.05 2.59 -1.81
C ASP A 49 -7.35 1.15 -1.39
N VAL A 50 -8.59 0.70 -1.57
CA VAL A 50 -8.99 -0.69 -1.32
C VAL A 50 -8.26 -1.64 -2.28
N ALA A 51 -8.20 -1.29 -3.57
CA ALA A 51 -7.50 -2.09 -4.57
C ALA A 51 -6.00 -2.22 -4.27
N ILE A 52 -5.33 -1.12 -3.97
CA ILE A 52 -3.91 -1.11 -3.58
C ILE A 52 -3.68 -1.97 -2.33
N THR A 53 -4.53 -1.82 -1.32
CA THR A 53 -4.42 -2.59 -0.06
C THR A 53 -4.56 -4.09 -0.32
N ARG A 54 -5.52 -4.49 -1.16
CA ARG A 54 -5.70 -5.89 -1.61
C ARG A 54 -4.45 -6.40 -2.31
N ASP A 55 -3.92 -5.63 -3.25
CA ASP A 55 -2.78 -6.07 -4.07
C ASP A 55 -1.49 -6.18 -3.24
N LEU A 56 -1.28 -5.27 -2.27
CA LEU A 56 -0.20 -5.37 -1.29
C LEU A 56 -0.34 -6.61 -0.40
N PHE A 57 -1.56 -6.90 0.06
CA PHE A 57 -1.83 -8.10 0.84
C PHE A 57 -1.53 -9.37 0.05
N LEU A 58 -2.01 -9.48 -1.19
CA LEU A 58 -1.74 -10.62 -2.07
C LEU A 58 -0.24 -10.75 -2.36
N PHE A 59 0.46 -9.65 -2.64
CA PHE A 59 1.91 -9.66 -2.81
C PHE A 59 2.60 -10.20 -1.56
N GLY A 60 2.26 -9.69 -0.38
CA GLY A 60 2.84 -10.12 0.89
C GLY A 60 2.56 -11.59 1.19
N LEU A 61 1.36 -12.08 0.85
CA LEU A 61 0.93 -13.45 1.07
C LEU A 61 1.74 -14.45 0.24
N VAL A 62 2.07 -14.08 -1.01
CA VAL A 62 2.86 -14.90 -1.94
C VAL A 62 4.38 -14.75 -1.71
N ASN A 63 4.84 -13.55 -1.40
CA ASN A 63 6.27 -13.21 -1.33
C ASN A 63 6.85 -13.23 0.09
N GLY A 64 6.03 -13.07 1.12
CA GLY A 64 6.44 -13.01 2.52
C GLY A 64 7.10 -11.69 2.94
N TYR A 65 7.05 -10.66 2.10
CA TYR A 65 7.59 -9.34 2.41
C TYR A 65 6.88 -8.23 1.63
N TRP A 66 7.06 -6.99 2.07
CA TRP A 66 6.84 -5.76 1.29
C TRP A 66 8.16 -5.03 1.05
N LEU A 67 8.16 -4.08 0.13
CA LEU A 67 9.31 -3.21 -0.14
C LEU A 67 9.01 -1.78 0.28
N PHE A 68 9.99 -1.09 0.82
CA PHE A 68 9.91 0.35 1.10
C PHE A 68 11.29 0.98 1.00
N ARG A 69 11.37 2.27 0.67
CA ARG A 69 12.64 3.03 0.80
C ARG A 69 12.83 3.52 2.23
N ASN A 70 13.98 3.24 2.82
CA ASN A 70 14.33 3.79 4.13
C ASN A 70 14.75 5.27 4.02
N LYS A 71 15.02 5.91 5.17
CA LYS A 71 15.49 7.31 5.21
C LYS A 71 16.81 7.56 4.47
N ALA A 72 17.61 6.53 4.23
CA ALA A 72 18.85 6.61 3.44
C ALA A 72 18.61 6.39 1.93
N GLY A 73 17.36 6.24 1.49
CA GLY A 73 16.99 6.03 0.08
C GLY A 73 17.11 4.59 -0.40
N HIS A 74 17.59 3.67 0.44
CA HIS A 74 17.75 2.26 0.09
C HIS A 74 16.42 1.54 0.10
N LEU A 75 16.17 0.75 -0.95
CA LEU A 75 15.04 -0.17 -1.02
C LEU A 75 15.30 -1.37 -0.12
N VAL A 76 14.44 -1.55 0.88
CA VAL A 76 14.59 -2.60 1.90
C VAL A 76 13.32 -3.44 2.00
N ARG A 77 13.48 -4.70 2.43
CA ARG A 77 12.37 -5.63 2.63
C ARG A 77 11.82 -5.52 4.06
N CYS A 78 10.50 -5.41 4.17
CA CYS A 78 9.78 -5.57 5.43
C CYS A 78 9.12 -6.96 5.42
N PRO A 79 9.62 -7.94 6.19
CA PRO A 79 8.97 -9.24 6.28
C PRO A 79 7.54 -9.11 6.80
N VAL A 80 6.61 -9.82 6.15
CA VAL A 80 5.22 -9.95 6.60
C VAL A 80 4.89 -11.42 6.82
N ASP A 81 4.18 -11.70 7.90
CA ASP A 81 3.69 -13.03 8.22
C ASP A 81 2.19 -12.96 8.51
N TYR A 82 1.41 -13.67 7.71
CA TYR A 82 -0.05 -13.74 7.80
C TYR A 82 -0.54 -15.06 8.40
N GLY A 83 0.36 -15.92 8.90
CA GLY A 83 0.02 -17.20 9.55
C GLY A 83 -0.43 -18.32 8.60
N ALA A 84 -1.13 -17.99 7.50
CA ALA A 84 -1.46 -18.90 6.41
C ALA A 84 -0.63 -18.54 5.17
N LYS A 85 0.32 -19.39 4.76
CA LYS A 85 1.05 -19.22 3.50
C LYS A 85 0.30 -19.97 2.40
N ILE A 86 -0.09 -19.28 1.33
CA ILE A 86 -0.58 -19.98 0.12
C ILE A 86 0.63 -20.70 -0.49
N PRO A 87 0.58 -22.02 -0.75
CA PRO A 87 1.62 -22.69 -1.49
C PRO A 87 1.77 -21.98 -2.84
N ARG A 88 2.99 -21.57 -3.20
CA ARG A 88 3.24 -21.08 -4.56
C ARG A 88 2.90 -22.24 -5.49
N GLY A 89 1.84 -22.11 -6.28
CA GLY A 89 1.48 -23.08 -7.30
C GLY A 89 2.71 -23.34 -8.16
N GLY A 90 3.30 -24.51 -7.97
CA GLY A 90 4.36 -25.01 -8.83
C GLY A 90 3.79 -25.24 -10.22
N ARG A 91 4.56 -24.84 -11.23
CA ARG A 91 4.52 -25.57 -12.49
C ARG A 91 5.14 -26.95 -12.28
#